data_AF-A0A8C6YJP9-F1
#
_entry.id   AF-A0A8C6YJP9-F1
#
_cell.length_a   1.000
_cell.length_b   1.000
_cell.length_c   1.000
_cell.angle_alpha   90.00
_cell.angle_beta   90.00
_cell.angle_gamma   90.00
#
_symmetry.space_group_name_H-M   'P 1'
#
loop_
_entity.id
_entity.type
_entity.pdbx_description
1 polymer ?
#
loop_
_entity_poly.entity_id
_entity_poly.type
_entity_poly.pdbx_seq_one_letter_code
_entity_poly.pdbx_strand_id
1 'polypeptide(L)'
;MSRECGLLLPRVCAALAGPRPPAAADTCLQKLLDWLGELSEAEPGLKLLQDNPCLAELLAAVLALPEPGAGLLSFALRLAGLLAASESAFQHLQQEQLLARLFGEAGPRAGAAWADAAVRGAWLDGARSMALHEPALRLLCAHGALDVIFTLQGDPSLFVASAARRLLVHTLSFSLEYEMPKAPGTRVCYWPPCAQVIVKHIEDSLQSSSVSHVKQSLKLLAGLFGSCHAPWTEVLWSGIAKQVQSFLTEESVQAPHLLADLLLNMSRSPVFCEPESSFWPLVTSALEHLTPVQAGPLAVGILRLHKCPQDVRIQAVTVLLQPMDCILRAASQPLEYSGLLDESVTDPATVESLLSSKSSCASLLCQTLGHLEELLSLSHLPVDLPGTSLLRSVMTILRFCNGLLIPTSPLGSKISQTLIGCFRVQRSALDVLAVLSEQKGCDVPVESLFDILLSYLESPNTNPMVRTGVRTQVKLVTRTSSSEK
;
A
#
# COMPACT_ATOMS: atom_id res chain seq x y z
N MET A 1 -23.28 26.31 1.62
CA MET A 1 -23.41 27.75 1.27
C MET A 1 -24.74 28.01 0.57
N SER A 2 -25.39 29.16 0.83
CA SER A 2 -26.81 29.47 0.52
C SER A 2 -27.11 29.67 -0.98
N ARG A 3 -28.41 29.64 -1.34
CA ARG A 3 -28.99 29.94 -2.68
C ARG A 3 -28.50 31.27 -3.28
N GLU A 4 -28.02 32.19 -2.44
CA GLU A 4 -27.45 33.49 -2.80
C GLU A 4 -26.09 33.36 -3.51
N CYS A 5 -25.32 32.31 -3.21
CA CYS A 5 -24.05 32.03 -3.91
C CYS A 5 -24.28 31.63 -5.37
N GLY A 6 -25.41 30.96 -5.67
CA GLY A 6 -25.81 30.64 -7.05
C GLY A 6 -26.01 31.87 -7.93
N LEU A 7 -26.47 33.00 -7.35
CA LEU A 7 -26.64 34.27 -8.08
C LEU A 7 -25.30 34.88 -8.54
N LEU A 8 -24.19 34.53 -7.88
CA LEU A 8 -22.86 35.01 -8.23
C LEU A 8 -22.16 34.10 -9.25
N LEU A 9 -22.63 32.86 -9.42
CA LEU A 9 -22.00 31.85 -10.26
C LEU A 9 -21.80 32.31 -11.71
N PRO A 10 -22.78 32.96 -12.40
CA PRO A 10 -22.56 33.46 -13.76
C PRO A 10 -21.43 34.49 -13.85
N ARG A 11 -21.29 35.36 -12.84
CA ARG A 11 -20.21 36.37 -12.79
C ARG A 11 -18.86 35.72 -12.56
N VAL A 12 -18.79 34.69 -11.72
CA VAL A 12 -17.57 33.91 -11.49
C VAL A 12 -17.16 33.17 -12.76
N CYS A 13 -18.10 32.49 -13.44
CA CYS A 13 -17.84 31.82 -14.72
C CYS A 13 -17.36 32.81 -15.79
N ALA A 14 -18.00 33.97 -15.92
CA ALA A 14 -17.57 35.01 -16.86
C ALA A 14 -16.15 35.54 -16.55
N ALA A 15 -15.80 35.69 -15.26
CA ALA A 15 -14.45 36.11 -14.85
C ALA A 15 -13.40 35.03 -15.18
N LEU A 16 -13.71 33.76 -14.99
CA LEU A 16 -12.82 32.64 -15.32
C LEU A 16 -12.65 32.44 -16.83
N ALA A 17 -13.70 32.67 -17.61
CA ALA A 17 -13.68 32.58 -19.07
C ALA A 17 -13.06 33.82 -19.76
N GLY A 18 -12.75 34.89 -19.01
CA GLY A 18 -12.23 36.13 -19.56
C GLY A 18 -10.80 36.02 -20.14
N PRO A 19 -10.39 36.93 -21.04
CA PRO A 19 -9.07 36.91 -21.71
C PRO A 19 -7.88 37.15 -20.77
N ARG A 20 -8.14 37.67 -19.56
CA ARG A 20 -7.21 37.67 -18.42
C ARG A 20 -7.95 37.03 -17.25
N PRO A 21 -7.96 35.69 -17.15
CA PRO A 21 -8.55 35.05 -15.99
C PRO A 21 -7.83 35.60 -14.75
N PRO A 22 -8.55 35.88 -13.65
CA PRO A 22 -7.90 36.25 -12.40
C PRO A 22 -6.89 35.15 -12.05
N ALA A 23 -5.78 35.52 -11.42
CA ALA A 23 -4.86 34.57 -10.81
C ALA A 23 -5.57 33.90 -9.61
N ALA A 24 -6.57 33.08 -9.90
CA ALA A 24 -7.29 32.31 -8.91
C ALA A 24 -6.30 31.29 -8.36
N ALA A 25 -6.02 31.37 -7.06
CA ALA A 25 -5.25 30.34 -6.40
C ALA A 25 -5.96 28.99 -6.58
N ASP A 26 -5.21 27.92 -6.81
CA ASP A 26 -5.75 26.56 -6.99
C ASP A 26 -6.67 26.16 -5.82
N THR A 27 -6.41 26.68 -4.62
CA THR A 27 -7.24 26.50 -3.44
C THR A 27 -8.66 27.07 -3.58
N CYS A 28 -8.84 28.17 -4.32
CA CYS A 28 -10.15 28.77 -4.56
C CYS A 28 -10.95 27.97 -5.58
N LEU A 29 -10.29 27.51 -6.65
CA LEU A 29 -10.90 26.64 -7.66
C LEU A 29 -11.30 25.29 -7.06
N GLN A 30 -10.47 24.72 -6.17
CA GLN A 30 -10.81 23.50 -5.46
C GLN A 30 -12.02 23.68 -4.55
N LYS A 31 -12.08 24.76 -3.76
CA LYS A 31 -13.27 25.05 -2.92
C LYS A 31 -14.55 25.23 -3.74
N LEU A 32 -14.44 25.80 -4.93
CA LEU A 32 -15.58 25.93 -5.85
C LEU A 32 -16.04 24.55 -6.35
N LEU A 33 -15.11 23.66 -6.71
CA LEU A 33 -15.44 22.28 -7.06
C LEU A 33 -16.09 21.52 -5.90
N ASP A 34 -15.56 21.66 -4.68
CA ASP A 34 -16.10 21.00 -3.49
C ASP A 34 -17.55 21.45 -3.24
N TRP A 35 -17.82 22.76 -3.34
CA TRP A 35 -19.17 23.30 -3.22
C TRP A 35 -20.12 22.83 -4.32
N LEU A 36 -19.67 22.80 -5.57
CA LEU A 36 -20.47 22.27 -6.68
C LEU A 36 -20.74 20.76 -6.50
N GLY A 37 -19.80 20.03 -5.89
CA GLY A 37 -19.98 18.63 -5.53
C GLY A 37 -21.07 18.43 -4.50
N GLU A 38 -21.04 19.20 -3.40
CA GLU A 38 -22.12 19.20 -2.39
C GLU A 38 -23.49 19.49 -3.01
N LEU A 39 -23.56 20.44 -3.97
CA LEU A 39 -24.80 20.75 -4.68
C LEU A 39 -25.26 19.61 -5.59
N SER A 40 -24.34 18.96 -6.30
CA SER A 40 -24.66 17.83 -7.18
C SER A 40 -25.08 16.57 -6.43
N GLU A 41 -24.72 16.43 -5.16
CA GLU A 41 -25.25 15.37 -4.29
C GLU A 41 -26.67 15.70 -3.79
N ALA A 42 -26.96 16.99 -3.55
CA ALA A 42 -28.24 17.45 -3.03
C ALA A 42 -29.34 17.52 -4.10
N GLU A 43 -29.00 17.75 -5.36
CA GLU A 43 -29.94 17.86 -6.48
C GLU A 43 -29.51 16.99 -7.68
N PRO A 44 -30.46 16.44 -8.47
CA PRO A 44 -30.11 15.68 -9.66
C PRO A 44 -29.29 16.54 -10.64
N GLY A 45 -28.14 16.02 -11.10
CA GLY A 45 -27.13 16.81 -11.84
C GLY A 45 -27.63 17.56 -13.07
N LEU A 46 -28.66 17.06 -13.77
CA LEU A 46 -29.26 17.79 -14.89
C LEU A 46 -29.97 19.08 -14.44
N LYS A 47 -30.60 19.07 -13.27
CA LYS A 47 -31.26 20.26 -12.72
C LYS A 47 -30.24 21.35 -12.38
N LEU A 48 -29.08 20.95 -11.84
CA LEU A 48 -27.97 21.87 -11.58
C LEU A 48 -27.51 22.58 -12.86
N LEU A 49 -27.38 21.83 -13.97
CA LEU A 49 -27.02 22.40 -15.29
C LEU A 49 -28.11 23.32 -15.85
N GLN A 50 -29.39 22.92 -15.74
CA GLN A 50 -30.52 23.73 -16.21
C GLN A 50 -30.67 25.03 -15.43
N ASP A 51 -30.49 24.98 -14.11
CA ASP A 51 -30.56 26.15 -13.24
C ASP A 51 -29.32 27.06 -13.40
N ASN A 52 -28.20 26.52 -13.90
CA ASN A 52 -26.92 27.24 -14.03
C ASN A 52 -26.23 26.97 -15.39
N PRO A 53 -26.79 27.48 -16.51
CA PRO A 53 -26.23 27.24 -17.85
C PRO A 53 -24.80 27.78 -18.03
N CYS A 54 -24.42 28.78 -17.22
CA CYS A 54 -23.07 29.34 -17.18
C CYS A 54 -21.95 28.32 -16.92
N LEU A 55 -22.27 27.15 -16.33
CA LEU A 55 -21.30 26.07 -16.12
C LEU A 55 -20.93 25.38 -17.45
N ALA A 56 -21.92 25.08 -18.28
CA ALA A 56 -21.68 24.51 -19.62
C ALA A 56 -21.01 25.54 -20.55
N GLU A 57 -21.44 26.81 -20.47
CA GLU A 57 -20.81 27.92 -21.19
C GLU A 57 -19.35 28.11 -20.80
N LEU A 58 -18.99 27.96 -19.52
CA LEU A 58 -17.61 28.01 -19.06
C LEU A 58 -16.76 26.90 -19.69
N LEU A 59 -17.27 25.66 -19.73
CA LEU A 59 -16.57 24.55 -20.38
C LEU A 59 -16.35 24.83 -21.87
N ALA A 60 -17.37 25.33 -22.56
CA ALA A 60 -17.28 25.72 -23.97
C ALA A 60 -16.26 26.84 -24.19
N ALA A 61 -16.24 27.84 -23.32
CA ALA A 61 -15.30 28.96 -23.39
C ALA A 61 -13.86 28.51 -23.17
N VAL A 62 -13.60 27.65 -22.18
CA VAL A 62 -12.25 27.09 -21.94
C VAL A 62 -11.77 26.28 -23.14
N LEU A 63 -12.65 25.49 -23.77
CA LEU A 63 -12.35 24.74 -24.99
C LEU A 63 -12.15 25.62 -26.23
N ALA A 64 -12.63 26.86 -26.22
CA ALA A 64 -12.44 27.83 -27.30
C ALA A 64 -11.13 28.60 -27.17
N LEU A 65 -10.48 28.57 -26.01
CA LEU A 65 -9.16 29.18 -25.82
C LEU A 65 -8.09 28.39 -26.58
N PRO A 66 -7.19 29.05 -27.32
CA PRO A 66 -6.12 28.37 -28.04
C PRO A 66 -5.11 27.71 -27.09
N GLU A 67 -4.81 28.35 -25.96
CA GLU A 67 -3.95 27.78 -24.90
C GLU A 67 -4.54 28.12 -23.51
N PRO A 68 -5.40 27.25 -22.96
CA PRO A 68 -5.89 27.44 -21.60
C PRO A 68 -4.77 27.18 -20.59
N GLY A 69 -4.68 28.03 -19.56
CA GLY A 69 -3.74 27.82 -18.45
C GLY A 69 -4.04 26.51 -17.71
N ALA A 70 -2.99 25.83 -17.23
CA ALA A 70 -3.09 24.50 -16.61
C ALA A 70 -4.13 24.44 -15.49
N GLY A 71 -4.16 25.42 -14.57
CA GLY A 71 -5.14 25.45 -13.47
C GLY A 71 -6.59 25.57 -13.94
N LEU A 72 -6.87 26.41 -14.95
CA LEU A 72 -8.22 26.59 -15.51
C LEU A 72 -8.67 25.33 -16.26
N LEU A 73 -7.78 24.71 -17.02
CA LEU A 73 -8.05 23.46 -17.72
C LEU A 73 -8.26 22.30 -16.73
N SER A 74 -7.43 22.19 -15.69
CA SER A 74 -7.61 21.21 -14.61
C SER A 74 -8.96 21.37 -13.91
N PHE A 75 -9.35 22.62 -13.63
CA PHE A 75 -10.66 22.92 -13.07
C PHE A 75 -11.77 22.48 -14.02
N ALA A 76 -11.69 22.83 -15.31
CA ALA A 76 -12.71 22.47 -16.32
C ALA A 76 -12.86 20.96 -16.48
N LEU A 77 -11.76 20.20 -16.48
CA LEU A 77 -11.78 18.73 -16.55
C LEU A 77 -12.50 18.10 -15.36
N ARG A 78 -12.18 18.55 -14.14
CA ARG A 78 -12.84 18.07 -12.91
C ARG A 78 -14.31 18.47 -12.87
N LEU A 79 -14.62 19.70 -13.24
CA LEU A 79 -16.00 20.20 -13.32
C LEU A 79 -16.83 19.40 -14.32
N ALA A 80 -16.30 19.15 -15.52
CA ALA A 80 -16.99 18.35 -16.53
C ALA A 80 -17.27 16.94 -16.03
N GLY A 81 -16.29 16.30 -15.38
CA GLY A 81 -16.46 14.98 -14.76
C GLY A 81 -17.52 14.96 -13.66
N LEU A 82 -17.52 15.98 -12.79
CA LEU A 82 -18.50 16.14 -11.71
C LEU A 82 -19.92 16.28 -12.27
N LEU A 83 -20.12 17.18 -13.24
CA LEU A 83 -21.44 17.42 -13.85
C LEU A 83 -21.93 16.18 -14.62
N ALA A 84 -21.00 15.47 -15.27
CA ALA A 84 -21.27 14.25 -16.03
C ALA A 84 -21.42 12.99 -15.16
N ALA A 85 -21.36 13.10 -13.83
CA ALA A 85 -21.55 11.97 -12.91
C ALA A 85 -22.97 11.37 -13.02
N SER A 86 -23.98 12.20 -13.31
CA SER A 86 -25.34 11.73 -13.59
C SER A 86 -25.54 11.47 -15.09
N GLU A 87 -26.26 10.40 -15.44
CA GLU A 87 -26.46 10.00 -16.84
C GLU A 87 -27.20 11.07 -17.66
N SER A 88 -28.20 11.73 -17.09
CA SER A 88 -28.98 12.75 -17.77
C SER A 88 -28.16 14.02 -18.07
N ALA A 89 -27.33 14.46 -17.12
CA ALA A 89 -26.40 15.56 -17.33
C ALA A 89 -25.27 15.19 -18.32
N PHE A 90 -24.77 13.95 -18.24
CA PHE A 90 -23.80 13.42 -19.20
C PHE A 90 -24.35 13.49 -20.63
N GLN A 91 -25.57 13.00 -20.86
CA GLN A 91 -26.20 13.02 -22.18
C GLN A 91 -26.33 14.45 -22.72
N HIS A 92 -26.71 15.40 -21.86
CA HIS A 92 -26.79 16.81 -22.24
C HIS A 92 -25.42 17.39 -22.65
N LEU A 93 -24.38 17.20 -21.82
CA LEU A 93 -23.02 17.67 -22.12
C LEU A 93 -22.39 16.97 -23.33
N GLN A 94 -22.79 15.72 -23.59
CA GLN A 94 -22.37 14.96 -24.76
C GLN A 94 -23.04 15.44 -26.05
N GLN A 95 -24.32 15.84 -26.01
CA GLN A 95 -25.02 16.46 -27.16
C GLN A 95 -24.33 17.75 -27.59
N GLU A 96 -23.86 18.54 -26.63
CA GLU A 96 -23.05 19.76 -26.85
C GLU A 96 -21.58 19.47 -27.26
N GLN A 97 -21.21 18.19 -27.43
CA GLN A 97 -19.85 17.74 -27.78
C GLN A 97 -18.75 18.16 -26.80
N LEU A 98 -19.10 18.59 -25.58
CA LEU A 98 -18.14 19.09 -24.60
C LEU A 98 -17.27 17.97 -24.05
N LEU A 99 -17.89 16.82 -23.71
CA LEU A 99 -17.17 15.69 -23.12
C LEU A 99 -16.21 15.02 -24.11
N ALA A 100 -16.63 14.83 -25.37
CA ALA A 100 -15.76 14.31 -26.41
C ALA A 100 -14.56 15.23 -26.66
N ARG A 101 -14.74 16.55 -26.58
CA ARG A 101 -13.65 17.54 -26.73
C ARG A 101 -12.74 17.63 -25.50
N LEU A 102 -13.23 17.36 -24.29
CA LEU A 102 -12.40 17.39 -23.08
C LEU A 102 -11.68 16.06 -22.81
N PHE A 103 -12.34 14.94 -23.09
CA PHE A 103 -11.87 13.61 -22.74
C PHE A 103 -11.46 12.73 -23.93
N GLY A 104 -11.78 13.13 -25.16
CA GLY A 104 -11.42 12.39 -26.36
C GLY A 104 -10.07 12.78 -26.96
N GLU A 105 -9.82 12.35 -28.20
CA GLU A 105 -8.55 12.54 -28.91
C GLU A 105 -8.22 14.02 -29.15
N ALA A 106 -9.23 14.82 -29.49
CA ALA A 106 -9.11 16.26 -29.70
C ALA A 106 -8.92 17.07 -28.40
N GLY A 107 -8.87 16.38 -27.25
CA GLY A 107 -8.73 17.00 -25.94
C GLY A 107 -7.33 17.48 -25.61
N PRO A 108 -7.07 17.77 -24.32
CA PRO A 108 -5.86 18.46 -23.91
C PRO A 108 -4.57 17.68 -24.18
N ARG A 109 -4.69 16.38 -24.49
CA ARG A 109 -3.61 15.43 -24.78
C ARG A 109 -2.62 15.91 -25.84
N ALA A 110 -3.10 16.66 -26.84
CA ALA A 110 -2.27 17.18 -27.94
C ALA A 110 -1.66 18.56 -27.63
N GLY A 111 -2.08 19.21 -26.54
CA GLY A 111 -1.66 20.57 -26.19
C GLY A 111 -0.51 20.62 -25.19
N ALA A 112 0.17 21.77 -25.12
CA ALA A 112 1.28 22.01 -24.20
C ALA A 112 0.89 21.85 -22.71
N ALA A 113 -0.37 22.14 -22.37
CA ALA A 113 -0.89 22.01 -21.01
C ALA A 113 -0.88 20.56 -20.49
N TRP A 114 -0.88 19.54 -21.37
CA TRP A 114 -0.78 18.14 -20.96
C TRP A 114 0.56 17.80 -20.30
N ALA A 115 1.60 18.60 -20.51
CA ALA A 115 2.88 18.43 -19.84
C ALA A 115 2.78 18.67 -18.31
N ASP A 116 1.75 19.39 -17.86
CA ASP A 116 1.50 19.64 -16.44
C ASP A 116 0.83 18.42 -15.77
N ALA A 117 1.41 17.96 -14.65
CA ALA A 117 0.87 16.84 -13.89
C ALA A 117 -0.52 17.13 -13.30
N ALA A 118 -0.84 18.40 -13.00
CA ALA A 118 -2.14 18.80 -12.51
C ALA A 118 -3.24 18.61 -13.57
N VAL A 119 -2.91 18.81 -14.85
CA VAL A 119 -3.85 18.60 -15.97
C VAL A 119 -4.09 17.11 -16.18
N ARG A 120 -3.03 16.29 -16.20
CA ARG A 120 -3.16 14.83 -16.32
C ARG A 120 -3.91 14.22 -15.15
N GLY A 121 -3.63 14.69 -13.93
CA GLY A 121 -4.36 14.28 -12.73
C GLY A 121 -5.84 14.68 -12.78
N ALA A 122 -6.14 15.93 -13.17
CA ALA A 122 -7.51 16.40 -13.32
C ALA A 122 -8.30 15.66 -14.41
N TRP A 123 -7.64 15.29 -15.50
CA TRP A 123 -8.24 14.46 -16.55
C TRP A 123 -8.64 13.09 -16.01
N LEU A 124 -7.77 12.44 -15.23
CA LEU A 124 -8.08 11.16 -14.58
C LEU A 124 -9.20 11.27 -13.53
N ASP A 125 -9.16 12.31 -12.70
CA ASP A 125 -10.18 12.56 -11.67
C ASP A 125 -11.55 12.83 -12.30
N GLY A 126 -11.58 13.65 -13.35
CA GLY A 126 -12.80 13.95 -14.12
C GLY A 126 -13.34 12.70 -14.81
N ALA A 127 -12.48 11.91 -15.46
CA ALA A 127 -12.86 10.67 -16.12
C ALA A 127 -13.45 9.65 -15.13
N ARG A 128 -12.83 9.52 -13.95
CA ARG A 128 -13.36 8.65 -12.88
C ARG A 128 -14.72 9.13 -12.38
N SER A 129 -14.89 10.43 -12.21
CA SER A 129 -16.12 11.01 -11.67
C SER A 129 -17.31 10.81 -12.61
N MET A 130 -17.09 10.84 -13.93
CA MET A 130 -18.15 10.56 -14.89
C MET A 130 -18.39 9.07 -15.17
N ALA A 131 -17.38 8.22 -14.95
CA ALA A 131 -17.42 6.78 -15.24
C ALA A 131 -18.29 5.97 -14.24
N LEU A 132 -19.43 6.51 -13.82
CA LEU A 132 -20.38 5.89 -12.89
C LEU A 132 -21.58 5.25 -13.61
N HIS A 133 -21.64 5.41 -14.94
CA HIS A 133 -22.68 4.84 -15.79
C HIS A 133 -22.08 4.39 -17.12
N GLU A 134 -22.83 3.52 -17.79
CA GLU A 134 -22.36 2.80 -18.96
C GLU A 134 -22.11 3.70 -20.21
N PRO A 135 -22.94 4.73 -20.50
CA PRO A 135 -22.65 5.68 -21.58
C PRO A 135 -21.32 6.42 -21.44
N ALA A 136 -20.93 6.81 -20.22
CA ALA A 136 -19.62 7.44 -19.98
C ALA A 136 -18.46 6.48 -20.23
N LEU A 137 -18.58 5.22 -19.81
CA LEU A 137 -17.55 4.23 -20.08
C LEU A 137 -17.39 3.94 -21.57
N ARG A 138 -18.50 3.81 -22.30
CA ARG A 138 -18.45 3.67 -23.77
C ARG A 138 -17.75 4.86 -24.43
N LEU A 139 -18.05 6.08 -23.99
CA LEU A 139 -17.39 7.29 -24.49
C LEU A 139 -15.87 7.22 -24.29
N LEU A 140 -15.42 6.91 -23.07
CA LEU A 140 -14.01 6.78 -22.76
C LEU A 140 -13.34 5.71 -23.64
N CYS A 141 -13.94 4.53 -23.76
CA CYS A 141 -13.41 3.45 -24.59
C CYS A 141 -13.34 3.83 -26.07
N ALA A 142 -14.38 4.48 -26.61
CA ALA A 142 -14.45 4.86 -28.01
C ALA A 142 -13.40 5.89 -28.43
N HIS A 143 -12.87 6.69 -27.50
CA HIS A 143 -11.90 7.75 -27.79
C HIS A 143 -10.48 7.42 -27.28
N GLY A 144 -10.13 6.13 -27.22
CA GLY A 144 -8.78 5.68 -26.87
C GLY A 144 -8.35 6.07 -25.45
N ALA A 145 -9.29 6.30 -24.53
CA ALA A 145 -8.95 6.71 -23.16
C ALA A 145 -8.13 5.65 -22.42
N LEU A 146 -8.38 4.36 -22.69
CA LEU A 146 -7.65 3.27 -22.05
C LEU A 146 -6.15 3.31 -22.35
N ASP A 147 -5.76 3.57 -23.61
CA ASP A 147 -4.34 3.69 -23.99
C ASP A 147 -3.64 4.85 -23.27
N VAL A 148 -4.36 5.95 -23.09
CA VAL A 148 -3.89 7.10 -22.30
C VAL A 148 -3.72 6.70 -20.84
N ILE A 149 -4.70 6.00 -20.26
CA ILE A 149 -4.64 5.57 -18.86
C ILE A 149 -3.48 4.58 -18.64
N PHE A 150 -3.26 3.63 -19.55
CA PHE A 150 -2.12 2.70 -19.51
C PHE A 150 -0.79 3.46 -19.52
N THR A 151 -0.66 4.45 -20.41
CA THR A 151 0.53 5.30 -20.48
C THR A 151 0.75 6.07 -19.17
N LEU A 152 -0.32 6.59 -18.57
CA LEU A 152 -0.26 7.35 -17.32
C LEU A 152 0.08 6.50 -16.09
N GLN A 153 0.00 5.16 -16.14
CA GLN A 153 0.53 4.31 -15.06
C GLN A 153 2.04 4.49 -14.89
N GLY A 154 2.75 4.85 -15.96
CA GLY A 154 4.17 5.16 -15.97
C GLY A 154 4.53 6.63 -15.69
N ASP A 155 3.57 7.47 -15.31
CA ASP A 155 3.80 8.91 -15.13
C ASP A 155 4.86 9.21 -14.06
N PRO A 156 5.75 10.23 -14.27
CA PRO A 156 6.72 10.65 -13.26
C PRO A 156 6.07 11.14 -11.96
N SER A 157 4.85 11.67 -12.01
CA SER A 157 4.08 12.02 -10.83
C SER A 157 3.44 10.77 -10.23
N LEU A 158 3.85 10.42 -9.01
CA LEU A 158 3.28 9.29 -8.26
C LEU A 158 1.77 9.43 -8.05
N PHE A 159 1.26 10.66 -7.95
CA PHE A 159 -0.17 10.95 -7.81
C PHE A 159 -0.94 10.63 -9.09
N VAL A 160 -0.40 11.01 -10.25
CA VAL A 160 -1.00 10.72 -11.57
C VAL A 160 -0.98 9.21 -11.83
N ALA A 161 0.17 8.55 -11.61
CA ALA A 161 0.30 7.11 -11.74
C ALA A 161 -0.62 6.32 -10.79
N SER A 162 -0.87 6.83 -9.58
CA SER A 162 -1.85 6.26 -8.65
C SER A 162 -3.30 6.50 -9.12
N ALA A 163 -3.63 7.70 -9.58
CA ALA A 163 -4.95 8.01 -10.12
C ALA A 163 -5.30 7.16 -11.35
N ALA A 164 -4.34 6.92 -12.25
CA ALA A 164 -4.52 6.06 -13.42
C ALA A 164 -4.85 4.61 -13.01
N ARG A 165 -4.11 4.06 -12.04
CA ARG A 165 -4.40 2.72 -11.50
C ARG A 165 -5.78 2.64 -10.86
N ARG A 166 -6.18 3.64 -10.07
CA ARG A 166 -7.51 3.68 -9.45
C ARG A 166 -8.63 3.75 -10.49
N LEU A 167 -8.42 4.49 -11.59
CA LEU A 167 -9.38 4.55 -12.69
C LEU A 167 -9.48 3.20 -13.41
N LEU A 168 -8.37 2.51 -13.68
CA LEU A 168 -8.42 1.15 -14.28
C LEU A 168 -9.16 0.15 -13.40
N VAL A 169 -8.87 0.15 -12.10
CA VAL A 169 -9.59 -0.69 -11.12
C VAL A 169 -11.09 -0.38 -11.17
N HIS A 170 -11.46 0.90 -11.08
CA HIS A 170 -12.85 1.34 -11.14
C HIS A 170 -13.55 0.91 -12.43
N THR A 171 -12.92 1.17 -13.58
CA THR A 171 -13.45 0.80 -14.89
C THR A 171 -13.63 -0.71 -15.03
N LEU A 172 -12.64 -1.51 -14.64
CA LEU A 172 -12.72 -2.97 -14.71
C LEU A 172 -13.82 -3.52 -13.80
N SER A 173 -13.86 -3.09 -12.53
CA SER A 173 -14.89 -3.51 -11.57
C SER A 173 -16.29 -3.13 -12.05
N PHE A 174 -16.48 -1.87 -12.47
CA PHE A 174 -17.78 -1.39 -12.94
C PHE A 174 -18.25 -2.13 -14.19
N SER A 175 -17.38 -2.31 -15.20
CA SER A 175 -17.76 -3.02 -16.44
C SER A 175 -18.26 -4.43 -16.14
N LEU A 176 -17.62 -5.14 -15.22
CA LEU A 176 -18.00 -6.51 -14.87
C LEU A 176 -19.24 -6.56 -13.97
N GLU A 177 -19.39 -5.65 -13.00
CA GLU A 177 -20.54 -5.62 -12.10
C GLU A 177 -21.84 -5.19 -12.82
N TYR A 178 -21.74 -4.26 -13.76
CA TYR A 178 -22.88 -3.75 -14.51
C TYR A 178 -23.37 -4.75 -15.58
N GLU A 179 -22.47 -5.35 -16.35
CA GLU A 179 -22.83 -6.24 -17.46
C GLU A 179 -23.04 -7.70 -17.04
N MET A 180 -22.53 -8.13 -15.88
CA MET A 180 -22.66 -9.51 -15.38
C MET A 180 -23.27 -9.60 -13.96
N PRO A 181 -24.55 -9.22 -13.74
CA PRO A 181 -25.18 -9.31 -12.40
C PRO A 181 -25.44 -10.75 -11.91
N LYS A 182 -25.35 -11.76 -12.79
CA LYS A 182 -25.64 -13.16 -12.47
C LYS A 182 -24.48 -14.07 -12.86
N ALA A 183 -23.77 -14.51 -11.82
CA ALA A 183 -22.64 -15.44 -11.79
C ALA A 183 -21.45 -15.01 -12.69
N PRO A 184 -20.23 -14.86 -12.13
CA PRO A 184 -19.05 -14.63 -12.97
C PRO A 184 -18.96 -15.78 -13.99
N GLY A 185 -18.90 -15.45 -15.27
CA GLY A 185 -18.63 -16.44 -16.30
C GLY A 185 -17.32 -17.14 -15.97
N THR A 186 -17.29 -18.46 -16.05
CA THR A 186 -16.12 -19.30 -15.74
C THR A 186 -14.92 -19.07 -16.67
N ARG A 187 -15.04 -18.17 -17.66
CA ARG A 187 -14.01 -17.85 -18.66
C ARG A 187 -14.01 -16.37 -19.03
N VAL A 188 -12.80 -15.81 -19.18
CA VAL A 188 -12.53 -14.42 -19.57
C VAL A 188 -13.15 -14.02 -20.93
N CYS A 189 -13.36 -14.99 -21.84
CA CYS A 189 -13.93 -14.73 -23.17
C CYS A 189 -15.36 -14.17 -23.16
N TYR A 190 -16.08 -14.24 -22.04
CA TYR A 190 -17.43 -13.69 -21.88
C TYR A 190 -17.43 -12.30 -21.23
N TRP A 191 -16.25 -11.72 -21.00
CA TRP A 191 -16.15 -10.42 -20.33
C TRP A 191 -16.50 -9.29 -21.30
N PRO A 192 -16.95 -8.13 -20.79
CA PRO A 192 -17.19 -6.93 -21.59
C PRO A 192 -15.96 -6.52 -22.40
N PRO A 193 -16.10 -5.90 -23.58
CA PRO A 193 -14.96 -5.50 -24.41
C PRO A 193 -13.95 -4.62 -23.66
N CYS A 194 -14.43 -3.68 -22.84
CA CYS A 194 -13.57 -2.84 -22.01
C CYS A 194 -12.72 -3.66 -21.02
N ALA A 195 -13.36 -4.61 -20.32
CA ALA A 195 -12.69 -5.50 -19.38
C ALA A 195 -11.66 -6.39 -20.09
N GLN A 196 -11.98 -6.92 -21.28
CA GLN A 196 -11.03 -7.73 -22.07
C GLN A 196 -9.77 -6.95 -22.44
N VAL A 197 -9.90 -5.67 -22.83
CA VAL A 197 -8.75 -4.82 -23.16
C VAL A 197 -7.86 -4.62 -21.94
N ILE A 198 -8.44 -4.36 -20.77
CA ILE A 198 -7.68 -4.16 -19.52
C ILE A 198 -6.99 -5.45 -19.09
N VAL A 199 -7.68 -6.60 -19.12
CA VAL A 199 -7.09 -7.90 -18.76
C VAL A 199 -5.96 -8.26 -19.70
N LYS A 200 -6.17 -8.11 -21.01
CA LYS A 200 -5.14 -8.37 -22.00
C LYS A 200 -3.92 -7.48 -21.76
N HIS A 201 -4.12 -6.19 -21.47
CA HIS A 201 -3.01 -5.30 -21.14
C HIS A 201 -2.24 -5.77 -19.88
N ILE A 202 -2.93 -6.26 -18.85
CA ILE A 202 -2.30 -6.84 -17.66
C ILE A 202 -1.45 -8.06 -18.04
N GLU A 203 -2.03 -9.01 -18.79
CA GLU A 203 -1.36 -10.23 -19.24
C GLU A 203 -0.12 -9.91 -20.09
N ASP A 204 -0.27 -9.06 -21.12
CA ASP A 204 0.81 -8.64 -22.01
C ASP A 204 1.93 -7.92 -21.23
N SER A 205 1.58 -7.10 -20.25
CA SER A 205 2.53 -6.35 -19.44
C SER A 205 3.27 -7.22 -18.41
N LEU A 206 2.64 -8.27 -17.89
CA LEU A 206 3.29 -9.28 -17.04
C LEU A 206 4.21 -10.19 -17.84
N GLN A 207 3.88 -10.48 -19.10
CA GLN A 207 4.73 -11.26 -20.01
C GLN A 207 5.84 -10.43 -20.67
N SER A 208 5.83 -9.11 -20.46
CA SER A 208 6.80 -8.19 -21.04
C SER A 208 8.19 -8.36 -20.43
N SER A 209 9.24 -8.21 -21.25
CA SER A 209 10.63 -8.10 -20.79
C SER A 209 10.92 -6.77 -20.06
N SER A 210 9.98 -5.81 -20.10
CA SER A 210 10.14 -4.52 -19.45
C SER A 210 9.79 -4.59 -17.97
N VAL A 211 10.80 -4.41 -17.11
CA VAL A 211 10.63 -4.35 -15.64
C VAL A 211 9.65 -3.25 -15.22
N SER A 212 9.54 -2.15 -15.98
CA SER A 212 8.57 -1.11 -15.68
C SER A 212 7.13 -1.59 -15.93
N HIS A 213 6.87 -2.30 -17.03
CA HIS A 213 5.55 -2.83 -17.36
C HIS A 213 5.10 -3.86 -16.31
N VAL A 214 5.99 -4.80 -15.94
CA VAL A 214 5.72 -5.78 -14.88
C VAL A 214 5.38 -5.06 -13.56
N LYS A 215 6.18 -4.06 -13.16
CA LYS A 215 5.91 -3.27 -11.94
C LYS A 215 4.56 -2.56 -11.98
N GLN A 216 4.15 -2.00 -13.12
CA GLN A 216 2.87 -1.32 -13.22
C GLN A 216 1.69 -2.29 -13.15
N SER A 217 1.79 -3.46 -13.80
CA SER A 217 0.78 -4.51 -13.69
C SER A 217 0.66 -5.05 -12.26
N LEU A 218 1.77 -5.33 -11.59
CA LEU A 218 1.74 -5.79 -10.18
C LEU A 218 1.09 -4.74 -9.26
N LYS A 219 1.40 -3.45 -9.46
CA LYS A 219 0.76 -2.34 -8.74
C LYS A 219 -0.73 -2.22 -9.02
N LEU A 220 -1.16 -2.49 -10.25
CA LEU A 220 -2.57 -2.48 -10.62
C LEU A 220 -3.31 -3.64 -9.95
N LEU A 221 -2.73 -4.84 -10.01
CA LEU A 221 -3.29 -6.04 -9.37
C LEU A 221 -3.37 -5.91 -7.84
N ALA A 222 -2.33 -5.39 -7.19
CA ALA A 222 -2.35 -5.14 -5.75
C ALA A 222 -3.50 -4.19 -5.37
N GLY A 223 -3.71 -3.12 -6.16
CA GLY A 223 -4.85 -2.23 -5.99
C GLY A 223 -6.20 -2.92 -6.23
N LEU A 224 -6.29 -3.71 -7.29
CA LEU A 224 -7.51 -4.43 -7.68
C LEU A 224 -7.98 -5.40 -6.59
N PHE A 225 -7.11 -6.30 -6.14
CA PHE A 225 -7.44 -7.29 -5.12
C PHE A 225 -7.59 -6.67 -3.72
N GLY A 226 -6.96 -5.52 -3.49
CA GLY A 226 -7.11 -4.76 -2.25
C GLY A 226 -8.45 -4.03 -2.12
N SER A 227 -9.10 -3.66 -3.23
CA SER A 227 -10.36 -2.90 -3.21
C SER A 227 -11.58 -3.63 -3.75
N CYS A 228 -11.42 -4.74 -4.48
CA CYS A 228 -12.52 -5.49 -5.07
C CYS A 228 -12.49 -6.95 -4.59
N HIS A 229 -13.62 -7.41 -4.05
CA HIS A 229 -13.81 -8.76 -3.51
C HIS A 229 -14.86 -9.56 -4.29
N ALA A 230 -15.10 -9.17 -5.55
CA ALA A 230 -16.07 -9.82 -6.39
C ALA A 230 -15.56 -11.20 -6.86
N PRO A 231 -16.44 -12.20 -7.06
CA PRO A 231 -16.06 -13.56 -7.47
C PRO A 231 -15.25 -13.65 -8.77
N TRP A 232 -15.41 -12.71 -9.71
CA TRP A 232 -14.65 -12.70 -10.97
C TRP A 232 -13.14 -12.48 -10.76
N THR A 233 -12.73 -11.95 -9.60
CA THR A 233 -11.31 -11.75 -9.26
C THR A 233 -10.56 -13.09 -9.18
N GLU A 234 -11.22 -14.18 -8.81
CA GLU A 234 -10.65 -15.53 -8.84
C GLU A 234 -10.37 -16.01 -10.27
N VAL A 235 -11.28 -15.71 -11.20
CA VAL A 235 -11.12 -16.03 -12.63
C VAL A 235 -9.93 -15.26 -13.19
N LEU A 236 -9.79 -13.97 -12.88
CA LEU A 236 -8.61 -13.19 -13.26
C LEU A 236 -7.33 -13.82 -12.72
N TRP A 237 -7.33 -14.14 -11.43
CA TRP A 237 -6.18 -14.74 -10.76
C TRP A 237 -5.74 -16.03 -11.44
N SER A 238 -6.70 -16.90 -11.79
CA SER A 238 -6.39 -18.17 -12.46
C SER A 238 -5.63 -18.00 -13.79
N GLY A 239 -5.84 -16.89 -14.51
CA GLY A 239 -5.14 -16.57 -15.75
C GLY A 239 -3.70 -16.08 -15.55
N ILE A 240 -3.43 -15.37 -14.45
CA ILE A 240 -2.15 -14.71 -14.20
C ILE A 240 -1.26 -15.42 -13.17
N ALA A 241 -1.81 -16.33 -12.36
CA ALA A 241 -1.11 -16.94 -11.22
C ALA A 241 0.22 -17.59 -11.60
N LYS A 242 0.27 -18.30 -12.74
CA LYS A 242 1.50 -18.95 -13.23
C LYS A 242 2.60 -17.94 -13.55
N GLN A 243 2.24 -16.80 -14.13
CA GLN A 243 3.20 -15.74 -14.45
C GLN A 243 3.69 -15.02 -13.19
N VAL A 244 2.82 -14.83 -12.20
CA VAL A 244 3.24 -14.28 -10.90
C VAL A 244 4.17 -15.25 -10.17
N GLN A 245 3.90 -16.56 -10.26
CA GLN A 245 4.74 -17.60 -9.68
C GLN A 245 6.14 -17.63 -10.31
N SER A 246 6.26 -17.46 -11.64
CA SER A 246 7.57 -17.49 -12.29
C SER A 246 8.52 -16.41 -11.74
N PHE A 247 8.00 -15.24 -11.37
CA PHE A 247 8.82 -14.16 -10.80
C PHE A 247 9.43 -14.47 -9.42
N LEU A 248 8.87 -15.43 -8.68
CA LEU A 248 9.43 -15.87 -7.40
C LEU A 248 10.50 -16.96 -7.59
N THR A 249 10.39 -17.74 -8.65
CA THR A 249 11.28 -18.87 -8.95
C THR A 249 12.50 -18.49 -9.81
N GLU A 250 12.52 -17.28 -10.39
CA GLU A 250 13.67 -16.76 -11.12
C GLU A 250 14.89 -16.52 -10.20
N GLU A 251 16.11 -16.66 -10.74
CA GLU A 251 17.36 -16.48 -9.98
C GLU A 251 17.47 -15.11 -9.27
N SER A 252 16.83 -14.08 -9.85
CA SER A 252 16.65 -12.79 -9.21
C SER A 252 15.17 -12.42 -9.17
N VAL A 253 14.57 -12.39 -7.98
CA VAL A 253 13.15 -12.05 -7.81
C VAL A 253 12.88 -10.64 -8.35
N GLN A 254 11.95 -10.54 -9.29
CA GLN A 254 11.54 -9.26 -9.88
C GLN A 254 10.55 -8.53 -8.97
N ALA A 255 10.87 -7.28 -8.62
CA ALA A 255 10.00 -6.40 -7.83
C ALA A 255 9.42 -7.05 -6.53
N PRO A 256 10.28 -7.57 -5.64
CA PRO A 256 9.89 -8.42 -4.50
C PRO A 256 8.86 -7.76 -3.55
N HIS A 257 8.99 -6.45 -3.31
CA HIS A 257 8.06 -5.71 -2.46
C HIS A 257 6.65 -5.58 -3.07
N LEU A 258 6.53 -5.53 -4.40
CA LEU A 258 5.23 -5.48 -5.08
C LEU A 258 4.55 -6.86 -5.07
N LEU A 259 5.33 -7.94 -5.16
CA LEU A 259 4.83 -9.29 -5.00
C LEU A 259 4.32 -9.53 -3.58
N ALA A 260 5.08 -9.12 -2.57
CA ALA A 260 4.65 -9.19 -1.17
C ALA A 260 3.36 -8.39 -0.93
N ASP A 261 3.25 -7.17 -1.47
CA ASP A 261 2.05 -6.33 -1.36
C ASP A 261 0.85 -6.95 -2.10
N LEU A 262 1.05 -7.50 -3.30
CA LEU A 262 0.01 -8.21 -4.04
C LEU A 262 -0.56 -9.39 -3.23
N LEU A 263 0.32 -10.27 -2.75
CA LEU A 263 -0.08 -11.46 -1.98
C LEU A 263 -0.77 -11.06 -0.67
N LEU A 264 -0.30 -10.02 0.00
CA LEU A 264 -0.94 -9.51 1.21
C LEU A 264 -2.35 -8.98 0.93
N ASN A 265 -2.54 -8.20 -0.14
CA ASN A 265 -3.87 -7.70 -0.51
C ASN A 265 -4.83 -8.84 -0.88
N MET A 266 -4.34 -9.85 -1.59
CA MET A 266 -5.11 -11.06 -1.91
C MET A 266 -5.49 -11.86 -0.66
N SER A 267 -4.57 -12.04 0.28
CA SER A 267 -4.80 -12.79 1.52
C SER A 267 -5.86 -12.16 2.43
N ARG A 268 -6.16 -10.87 2.25
CA ARG A 268 -7.23 -10.14 2.96
C ARG A 268 -8.58 -10.25 2.28
N SER A 269 -8.62 -10.67 1.01
CA SER A 269 -9.85 -10.78 0.23
C SER A 269 -10.59 -12.08 0.60
N PRO A 270 -11.90 -12.01 0.91
CA PRO A 270 -12.68 -13.19 1.28
C PRO A 270 -12.74 -14.25 0.16
N VAL A 271 -12.48 -13.87 -1.09
CA VAL A 271 -12.45 -14.76 -2.25
C VAL A 271 -11.30 -15.77 -2.16
N PHE A 272 -10.14 -15.37 -1.62
CA PHE A 272 -8.93 -16.21 -1.56
C PHE A 272 -8.68 -16.80 -0.17
N CYS A 273 -9.46 -16.42 0.83
CA CYS A 273 -9.29 -16.84 2.23
C CYS A 273 -9.62 -18.32 2.49
N GLU A 274 -10.20 -19.04 1.53
CA GLU A 274 -10.48 -20.47 1.69
C GLU A 274 -9.17 -21.28 1.74
N PRO A 275 -9.04 -22.25 2.66
CA PRO A 275 -7.80 -22.99 2.88
C PRO A 275 -7.42 -23.91 1.71
N GLU A 276 -8.38 -24.30 0.88
CA GLU A 276 -8.15 -25.13 -0.34
C GLU A 276 -7.79 -24.30 -1.58
N SER A 277 -7.66 -22.98 -1.44
CA SER A 277 -7.35 -22.13 -2.60
C SER A 277 -5.93 -22.37 -3.13
N SER A 278 -5.78 -22.30 -4.45
CA SER A 278 -4.48 -22.39 -5.15
C SER A 278 -3.52 -21.23 -4.83
N PHE A 279 -3.95 -20.28 -4.00
CA PHE A 279 -3.22 -19.09 -3.59
C PHE A 279 -2.18 -19.37 -2.49
N TRP A 280 -2.50 -20.20 -1.50
CA TRP A 280 -1.61 -20.43 -0.35
C TRP A 280 -0.23 -21.02 -0.68
N PRO A 281 -0.10 -21.97 -1.63
CA PRO A 281 1.21 -22.45 -2.06
C PRO A 281 2.12 -21.33 -2.60
N LEU A 282 1.54 -20.32 -3.24
CA LEU A 282 2.29 -19.16 -3.73
C LEU A 282 2.78 -18.26 -2.58
N VAL A 283 1.97 -18.10 -1.53
CA VAL A 283 2.39 -17.37 -0.31
C VAL A 283 3.55 -18.08 0.36
N THR A 284 3.48 -19.41 0.50
CA THR A 284 4.59 -20.21 1.04
C THR A 284 5.84 -20.04 0.20
N SER A 285 5.74 -20.17 -1.13
CA SER A 285 6.85 -19.96 -2.05
C SER A 285 7.44 -18.54 -1.91
N ALA A 286 6.61 -17.51 -1.76
CA ALA A 286 7.08 -16.15 -1.54
C ALA A 286 7.84 -16.00 -0.21
N LEU A 287 7.35 -16.61 0.87
CA LEU A 287 8.04 -16.60 2.17
C LEU A 287 9.39 -17.33 2.13
N GLU A 288 9.56 -18.33 1.26
CA GLU A 288 10.82 -19.05 1.08
C GLU A 288 11.85 -18.31 0.21
N HIS A 289 11.40 -17.65 -0.86
CA HIS A 289 12.30 -17.06 -1.87
C HIS A 289 12.61 -15.58 -1.61
N LEU A 290 11.75 -14.87 -0.86
CA LEU A 290 11.98 -13.48 -0.50
C LEU A 290 12.97 -13.35 0.66
N THR A 291 13.81 -12.34 0.62
CA THR A 291 14.70 -12.03 1.76
C THR A 291 13.87 -11.63 2.99
N PRO A 292 14.37 -11.82 4.23
CA PRO A 292 13.62 -11.47 5.44
C PRO A 292 13.14 -10.01 5.50
N VAL A 293 13.92 -9.08 4.91
CA VAL A 293 13.55 -7.65 4.79
C VAL A 293 12.30 -7.46 3.92
N GLN A 294 12.17 -8.25 2.86
CA GLN A 294 11.08 -8.20 1.89
C GLN A 294 9.87 -9.03 2.33
N ALA A 295 10.12 -10.20 2.93
CA ALA A 295 9.09 -11.11 3.42
C ALA A 295 8.45 -10.63 4.74
N GLY A 296 9.17 -9.84 5.54
CA GLY A 296 8.69 -9.39 6.86
C GLY A 296 7.29 -8.77 6.86
N PRO A 297 6.98 -7.76 6.02
CA PRO A 297 5.64 -7.18 5.96
C PRO A 297 4.55 -8.17 5.54
N LEU A 298 4.89 -9.10 4.63
CA LEU A 298 3.99 -10.19 4.24
C LEU A 298 3.74 -11.12 5.44
N ALA A 299 4.79 -11.59 6.12
CA ALA A 299 4.69 -12.48 7.28
C ALA A 299 3.82 -11.87 8.39
N VAL A 300 4.07 -10.61 8.79
CA VAL A 300 3.24 -9.91 9.78
C VAL A 300 1.79 -9.80 9.31
N GLY A 301 1.59 -9.44 8.04
CA GLY A 301 0.28 -9.32 7.45
C GLY A 301 -0.51 -10.64 7.47
N ILE A 302 0.14 -11.77 7.20
CA ILE A 302 -0.44 -13.11 7.26
C ILE A 302 -0.76 -13.51 8.71
N LEU A 303 0.13 -13.23 9.66
CA LEU A 303 -0.08 -13.56 11.08
C LEU A 303 -1.25 -12.81 11.72
N ARG A 304 -1.73 -11.74 11.08
CA ARG A 304 -2.94 -10.99 11.47
C ARG A 304 -4.23 -11.59 10.94
N LEU A 305 -4.16 -12.52 10.01
CA LEU A 305 -5.34 -13.13 9.41
C LEU A 305 -5.91 -14.19 10.35
N HIS A 306 -7.22 -14.10 10.58
CA HIS A 306 -7.96 -15.10 11.36
C HIS A 306 -8.06 -16.43 10.60
N LYS A 307 -8.28 -16.35 9.27
CA LYS A 307 -8.38 -17.49 8.34
C LYS A 307 -7.09 -17.59 7.54
N CYS A 308 -6.21 -18.50 7.96
CA CYS A 308 -4.96 -18.82 7.29
C CYS A 308 -4.58 -20.28 7.60
N PRO A 309 -4.12 -21.09 6.62
CA PRO A 309 -3.63 -22.44 6.88
C PRO A 309 -2.48 -22.45 7.90
N GLN A 310 -2.42 -23.47 8.76
CA GLN A 310 -1.42 -23.53 9.83
C GLN A 310 0.01 -23.59 9.29
N ASP A 311 0.25 -24.32 8.20
CA ASP A 311 1.58 -24.45 7.60
C ASP A 311 2.14 -23.09 7.15
N VAL A 312 1.29 -22.25 6.55
CA VAL A 312 1.66 -20.89 6.13
C VAL A 312 1.92 -19.99 7.34
N ARG A 313 1.14 -20.14 8.42
CA ARG A 313 1.39 -19.40 9.67
C ARG A 313 2.73 -19.78 10.28
N ILE A 314 3.03 -21.07 10.37
CA ILE A 314 4.31 -21.57 10.87
C ILE A 314 5.45 -20.98 10.04
N GLN A 315 5.35 -21.01 8.71
CA GLN A 315 6.34 -20.41 7.82
C GLN A 315 6.50 -18.89 8.05
N ALA A 316 5.40 -18.15 8.23
CA ALA A 316 5.43 -16.73 8.50
C ALA A 316 6.10 -16.40 9.85
N VAL A 317 5.82 -17.20 10.90
CA VAL A 317 6.52 -17.10 12.20
C VAL A 317 8.01 -17.35 12.01
N THR A 318 8.38 -18.41 11.29
CA THR A 318 9.79 -18.75 11.01
C THR A 318 10.51 -17.58 10.37
N VAL A 319 10.00 -17.05 9.25
CA VAL A 319 10.65 -15.94 8.53
C VAL A 319 10.76 -14.68 9.41
N LEU A 320 9.75 -14.39 10.22
CA LEU A 320 9.77 -13.24 11.11
C LEU A 320 10.80 -13.39 12.25
N LEU A 321 10.91 -14.59 12.83
CA LEU A 321 11.76 -14.85 14.00
C LEU A 321 13.20 -15.24 13.63
N GLN A 322 13.46 -15.61 12.38
CA GLN A 322 14.77 -16.05 11.91
C GLN A 322 15.91 -15.08 12.24
N PRO A 323 15.75 -13.73 12.12
CA PRO A 323 16.79 -12.80 12.54
C PRO A 323 17.09 -12.86 14.04
N MET A 324 16.07 -13.03 14.88
CA MET A 324 16.21 -13.11 16.34
C MET A 324 16.89 -14.42 16.75
N ASP A 325 16.53 -15.52 16.08
CA ASP A 325 17.12 -16.85 16.25
C ASP A 325 18.63 -16.85 15.91
N CYS A 326 19.01 -16.19 14.80
CA CYS A 326 20.40 -16.00 14.42
C CYS A 326 21.19 -15.16 15.45
N ILE A 327 20.57 -14.14 16.06
CA ILE A 327 21.21 -13.36 17.14
C ILE A 327 21.48 -14.23 18.37
N LEU A 328 20.51 -15.06 18.77
CA LEU A 328 20.72 -16.01 19.87
C LEU A 328 21.86 -16.98 19.56
N ARG A 329 21.85 -17.57 18.37
CA ARG A 329 22.90 -18.50 17.92
C ARG A 329 24.28 -17.83 17.90
N ALA A 330 24.35 -16.56 17.49
CA ALA A 330 25.60 -15.80 17.46
C ALA A 330 26.16 -15.48 18.85
N ALA A 331 25.31 -15.43 19.88
CA ALA A 331 25.67 -15.14 21.26
C ALA A 331 25.98 -16.38 22.12
N SER A 332 25.37 -17.52 21.83
CA SER A 332 25.49 -18.75 22.63
C SER A 332 26.69 -19.61 22.26
N GLN A 333 27.14 -20.46 23.19
CA GLN A 333 28.01 -21.60 22.85
C GLN A 333 27.19 -22.71 22.18
N PRO A 334 27.78 -23.54 21.30
CA PRO A 334 27.06 -24.58 20.53
C PRO A 334 26.23 -25.57 21.39
N LEU A 335 26.57 -25.74 22.67
CA LEU A 335 25.92 -26.67 23.60
C LEU A 335 24.82 -26.02 24.46
N GLU A 336 24.67 -24.69 24.44
CA GLU A 336 23.74 -23.92 25.29
C GLU A 336 22.54 -23.35 24.51
N TYR A 337 22.38 -23.77 23.26
CA TYR A 337 21.35 -23.23 22.38
C TYR A 337 19.98 -23.87 22.64
N SER A 338 19.10 -23.13 23.31
CA SER A 338 17.64 -23.31 23.16
C SER A 338 17.13 -22.24 22.22
N GLY A 339 17.05 -22.58 20.93
CA GLY A 339 16.63 -21.67 19.86
C GLY A 339 15.20 -21.15 19.98
N LEU A 340 14.87 -20.22 19.09
CA LEU A 340 13.50 -19.74 18.85
C LEU A 340 12.74 -20.62 17.85
N LEU A 341 13.47 -21.26 16.93
CA LEU A 341 12.93 -22.07 15.83
C LEU A 341 13.47 -23.51 15.92
N ASP A 342 12.72 -24.46 15.35
CA ASP A 342 13.17 -25.85 15.22
C ASP A 342 14.33 -25.97 14.21
N GLU A 343 15.32 -26.82 14.50
CA GLU A 343 16.57 -26.94 13.72
C GLU A 343 16.33 -27.40 12.26
N SER A 344 15.14 -27.94 11.99
CA SER A 344 14.70 -28.41 10.68
C SER A 344 14.29 -27.30 9.71
N VAL A 345 14.15 -26.05 10.17
CA VAL A 345 13.45 -25.00 9.44
C VAL A 345 14.42 -23.90 8.97
N THR A 346 14.71 -23.90 7.66
CA THR A 346 15.40 -22.88 6.84
C THR A 346 16.93 -22.75 6.91
N ASP A 347 17.56 -22.53 5.75
CA ASP A 347 18.98 -22.17 5.60
C ASP A 347 19.22 -20.74 6.13
N PRO A 348 19.99 -20.56 7.22
CA PRO A 348 20.23 -19.26 7.83
C PRO A 348 21.21 -18.37 7.03
N ALA A 349 21.86 -18.88 5.99
CA ALA A 349 22.96 -18.20 5.29
C ALA A 349 22.60 -16.80 4.78
N THR A 350 21.37 -16.60 4.29
CA THR A 350 20.90 -15.30 3.78
C THR A 350 20.77 -14.28 4.92
N VAL A 351 20.24 -14.68 6.07
CA VAL A 351 20.06 -13.84 7.25
C VAL A 351 21.39 -13.52 7.90
N GLU A 352 22.28 -14.50 8.00
CA GLU A 352 23.62 -14.33 8.56
C GLU A 352 24.47 -13.37 7.71
N SER A 353 24.31 -13.41 6.38
CA SER A 353 24.93 -12.44 5.46
C SER A 353 24.42 -11.01 5.71
N LEU A 354 23.09 -10.84 5.86
CA LEU A 354 22.48 -9.54 6.16
C LEU A 354 22.87 -9.00 7.55
N LEU A 355 22.99 -9.86 8.55
CA LEU A 355 23.42 -9.50 9.91
C LEU A 355 24.92 -9.22 9.99
N SER A 356 25.73 -9.84 9.13
CA SER A 356 27.18 -9.59 9.02
C SER A 356 27.50 -8.25 8.36
N SER A 357 26.57 -7.71 7.57
CA SER A 357 26.76 -6.45 6.84
C SER A 357 26.38 -5.24 7.69
N LYS A 358 27.31 -4.28 7.78
CA LYS A 358 27.15 -3.04 8.56
C LYS A 358 25.95 -2.20 8.11
N SER A 359 25.63 -2.20 6.81
CA SER A 359 24.56 -1.37 6.25
C SER A 359 23.15 -1.94 6.49
N SER A 360 23.03 -3.26 6.65
CA SER A 360 21.74 -3.96 6.70
C SER A 360 21.37 -4.51 8.09
N CYS A 361 22.34 -4.78 8.96
CA CYS A 361 22.11 -5.40 10.26
C CYS A 361 21.15 -4.57 11.14
N ALA A 362 21.46 -3.28 11.34
CA ALA A 362 20.63 -2.40 12.16
C ALA A 362 19.23 -2.19 11.55
N SER A 363 19.11 -2.08 10.22
CA SER A 363 17.80 -1.92 9.57
C SER A 363 16.95 -3.18 9.67
N LEU A 364 17.55 -4.36 9.49
CA LEU A 364 16.86 -5.64 9.62
C LEU A 364 16.33 -5.83 11.04
N LEU A 365 17.17 -5.61 12.06
CA LEU A 365 16.74 -5.74 13.45
C LEU A 365 15.67 -4.72 13.83
N CYS A 366 15.82 -3.44 13.44
CA CYS A 366 14.76 -2.45 13.68
C CYS A 366 13.44 -2.84 13.03
N GLN A 367 13.47 -3.38 11.80
CA GLN A 367 12.26 -3.80 11.10
C GLN A 367 11.63 -5.03 11.77
N THR A 368 12.41 -6.06 12.09
CA THR A 368 11.94 -7.25 12.81
C THR A 368 11.35 -6.90 14.18
N LEU A 369 12.03 -6.03 14.95
CA LEU A 369 11.52 -5.57 16.24
C LEU A 369 10.24 -4.76 16.09
N GLY A 370 10.16 -3.83 15.14
CA GLY A 370 8.94 -3.06 14.89
C GLY A 370 7.76 -3.95 14.46
N HIS A 371 8.01 -4.97 13.64
CA HIS A 371 7.02 -5.98 13.28
C HIS A 371 6.53 -6.80 14.48
N LEU A 372 7.45 -7.17 15.39
CA LEU A 372 7.11 -7.89 16.62
C LEU A 372 6.30 -7.02 17.57
N GLU A 373 6.68 -5.75 17.76
CA GLU A 373 5.90 -4.77 18.52
C GLU A 373 4.47 -4.67 17.98
N GLU A 374 4.31 -4.61 16.66
CA GLU A 374 3.02 -4.52 15.97
C GLU A 374 2.12 -5.74 16.17
N LEU A 375 2.71 -6.94 16.32
CA LEU A 375 1.98 -8.18 16.56
C LEU A 375 1.65 -8.36 18.04
N LEU A 376 2.61 -8.10 18.92
CA LEU A 376 2.46 -8.27 20.36
C LEU A 376 1.46 -7.26 20.96
N SER A 377 1.27 -6.10 20.30
CA SER A 377 0.30 -5.08 20.70
C SER A 377 -1.15 -5.44 20.33
N LEU A 378 -1.40 -6.54 19.62
CA LEU A 378 -2.75 -6.97 19.27
C LEU A 378 -3.44 -7.63 20.45
N SER A 379 -4.66 -7.19 20.77
CA SER A 379 -5.47 -7.75 21.88
C SER A 379 -5.80 -9.24 21.72
N HIS A 380 -5.85 -9.73 20.47
CA HIS A 380 -6.11 -11.12 20.14
C HIS A 380 -5.11 -11.55 19.06
N LEU A 381 -4.01 -12.16 19.47
CA LEU A 381 -3.05 -12.75 18.55
C LEU A 381 -3.51 -14.19 18.22
N PRO A 382 -3.71 -14.55 16.94
CA PRO A 382 -4.18 -15.88 16.54
C PRO A 382 -3.06 -16.95 16.54
N VAL A 383 -1.90 -16.63 17.10
CA VAL A 383 -0.67 -17.45 17.10
C VAL A 383 0.00 -17.35 18.47
N ASP A 384 0.42 -18.49 19.02
CA ASP A 384 1.22 -18.54 20.24
C ASP A 384 2.69 -18.28 19.90
N LEU A 385 3.21 -17.13 20.32
CA LEU A 385 4.62 -16.78 20.16
C LEU A 385 5.44 -17.27 21.37
N PRO A 386 6.70 -17.71 21.17
CA PRO A 386 7.56 -18.20 22.26
C PRO A 386 8.10 -17.04 23.10
N GLY A 387 7.28 -16.53 24.04
CA GLY A 387 7.55 -15.30 24.81
C GLY A 387 8.88 -15.31 25.58
N THR A 388 9.25 -16.43 26.21
CA THR A 388 10.50 -16.56 26.98
C THR A 388 11.75 -16.51 26.09
N SER A 389 11.73 -17.20 24.94
CA SER A 389 12.82 -17.15 23.96
C SER A 389 12.91 -15.80 23.24
N LEU A 390 11.77 -15.14 23.00
CA LEU A 390 11.72 -13.79 22.44
C LEU A 390 12.34 -12.78 23.38
N LEU A 391 11.96 -12.83 24.66
CA LEU A 391 12.54 -12.01 25.71
C LEU A 391 14.05 -12.20 25.81
N ARG A 392 14.52 -13.46 25.82
CA ARG A 392 15.95 -13.78 25.80
C ARG A 392 16.66 -13.16 24.59
N SER A 393 16.03 -13.18 23.41
CA SER A 393 16.59 -12.61 22.19
C SER A 393 16.70 -11.08 22.26
N VAL A 394 15.66 -10.41 22.75
CA VAL A 394 15.64 -8.95 22.97
C VAL A 394 16.71 -8.55 23.98
N MET A 395 16.86 -9.29 25.07
CA MET A 395 17.92 -9.07 26.06
C MET A 395 19.32 -9.24 25.47
N THR A 396 19.52 -10.25 24.62
CA THR A 396 20.78 -10.46 23.90
C THR A 396 21.10 -9.30 22.96
N ILE A 397 20.12 -8.77 22.22
CA ILE A 397 20.29 -7.57 21.38
C ILE A 397 20.71 -6.37 22.24
N LEU A 398 20.05 -6.13 23.37
CA LEU A 398 20.40 -5.03 24.27
C LEU A 398 21.81 -5.18 24.83
N ARG A 399 22.25 -6.40 25.17
CA ARG A 399 23.62 -6.69 25.61
C ARG A 399 24.64 -6.45 24.50
N PHE A 400 24.36 -6.85 23.25
CA PHE A 400 25.22 -6.50 22.10
C PHE A 400 25.33 -4.98 21.94
N CYS A 401 24.21 -4.27 22.00
CA CYS A 401 24.21 -2.82 21.81
C CYS A 401 24.93 -2.06 22.94
N ASN A 402 25.02 -2.64 24.14
CA ASN A 402 25.75 -2.06 25.29
C ASN A 402 27.20 -2.58 25.40
N GLY A 403 27.61 -3.53 24.55
CA GLY A 403 28.94 -4.14 24.61
C GLY A 403 29.16 -5.08 25.82
N LEU A 404 28.10 -5.60 26.42
CA LEU A 404 28.17 -6.50 27.59
C LEU A 404 28.43 -7.96 27.22
N LEU A 405 28.18 -8.34 25.96
CA LEU A 405 28.41 -9.70 25.46
C LEU A 405 29.81 -9.83 24.89
N ILE A 406 30.50 -10.91 25.26
CA ILE A 406 31.73 -11.36 24.62
C ILE A 406 31.33 -12.39 23.55
N PRO A 407 31.34 -12.03 22.26
CA PRO A 407 30.92 -12.95 21.21
C PRO A 407 31.90 -14.11 21.07
N THR A 408 31.38 -15.33 21.08
CA THR A 408 32.14 -16.57 20.87
C THR A 408 32.22 -16.96 19.40
N SER A 409 31.34 -16.41 18.56
CA SER A 409 31.24 -16.69 17.13
C SER A 409 31.78 -15.54 16.25
N PRO A 410 32.25 -15.83 15.02
CA PRO A 410 32.70 -14.80 14.07
C PRO A 410 31.55 -13.89 13.64
N LEU A 411 30.34 -14.44 13.51
CA LEU A 411 29.11 -13.69 13.24
C LEU A 411 28.79 -12.74 14.40
N GLY A 412 28.81 -13.24 15.64
CA GLY A 412 28.60 -12.44 16.85
C GLY A 412 29.60 -11.30 17.00
N SER A 413 30.85 -11.52 16.57
CA SER A 413 31.89 -10.48 16.57
C SER A 413 31.55 -9.34 15.61
N LYS A 414 31.09 -9.65 14.40
CA LYS A 414 30.66 -8.65 13.41
C LYS A 414 29.39 -7.90 13.84
N ILE A 415 28.43 -8.63 14.43
CA ILE A 415 27.19 -8.05 14.98
C ILE A 415 27.54 -7.09 16.11
N SER A 416 28.38 -7.49 17.06
CA SER A 416 28.83 -6.66 18.18
C SER A 416 29.47 -5.36 17.68
N GLN A 417 30.41 -5.44 16.74
CA GLN A 417 31.04 -4.25 16.13
C GLN A 417 30.05 -3.31 15.45
N THR A 418 28.94 -3.82 14.93
CA THR A 418 27.92 -3.03 14.23
C THR A 418 26.89 -2.42 15.20
N LEU A 419 26.54 -3.14 16.26
CA LEU A 419 25.43 -2.77 17.15
C LEU A 419 25.84 -1.95 18.37
N ILE A 420 27.11 -2.00 18.80
CA ILE A 420 27.57 -1.19 19.95
C ILE A 420 27.24 0.29 19.74
N GLY A 421 26.47 0.86 20.67
CA GLY A 421 26.02 2.25 20.61
C GLY A 421 24.90 2.55 19.61
N CYS A 422 24.30 1.54 18.97
CA CYS A 422 23.23 1.73 17.99
C CYS A 422 21.91 2.12 18.66
N PHE A 423 21.68 3.43 18.83
CA PHE A 423 20.49 3.94 19.51
C PHE A 423 19.15 3.50 18.89
N ARG A 424 19.11 3.30 17.56
CA ARG A 424 17.90 2.88 16.84
C ARG A 424 17.46 1.48 17.25
N VAL A 425 18.40 0.54 17.27
CA VAL A 425 18.14 -0.86 17.66
C VAL A 425 17.84 -0.94 19.16
N GLN A 426 18.59 -0.19 19.99
CA GLN A 426 18.31 -0.10 21.43
C GLN A 426 16.88 0.38 21.71
N ARG A 427 16.42 1.43 21.01
CA ARG A 427 15.07 1.94 21.15
C ARG A 427 14.02 0.90 20.74
N SER A 428 14.13 0.35 19.54
CA SER A 428 13.18 -0.68 19.07
C SER A 428 13.14 -1.90 19.99
N ALA A 429 14.28 -2.31 20.56
CA ALA A 429 14.34 -3.43 21.50
C ALA A 429 13.64 -3.11 22.83
N LEU A 430 13.77 -1.87 23.33
CA LEU A 430 13.08 -1.41 24.54
C LEU A 430 11.56 -1.26 24.33
N ASP A 431 11.14 -0.85 23.13
CA ASP A 431 9.72 -0.74 22.78
C ASP A 431 9.07 -2.13 22.77
N VAL A 432 9.71 -3.14 22.15
CA VAL A 432 9.26 -4.56 22.21
C VAL A 432 9.27 -5.11 23.63
N LEU A 433 10.31 -4.82 24.42
CA LEU A 433 10.40 -5.24 25.82
C LEU A 433 9.22 -4.72 26.65
N ALA A 434 8.78 -3.49 26.38
CA ALA A 434 7.60 -2.90 27.01
C ALA A 434 6.37 -3.79 26.82
N VAL A 435 6.07 -4.13 25.57
CA VAL A 435 4.89 -4.90 25.22
C VAL A 435 4.98 -6.33 25.76
N LEU A 436 6.16 -6.96 25.70
CA LEU A 436 6.36 -8.31 26.26
C LEU A 436 6.13 -8.35 27.78
N SER A 437 6.49 -7.29 28.51
CA SER A 437 6.31 -7.22 29.96
C SER A 437 4.85 -7.04 30.41
N GLU A 438 3.97 -6.62 29.50
CA GLU A 438 2.53 -6.50 29.74
C GLU A 438 1.77 -7.82 29.45
N GLN A 439 2.39 -8.75 28.72
CA GLN A 439 1.77 -10.04 28.40
C GLN A 439 1.84 -11.03 29.59
N LYS A 440 0.71 -11.66 29.88
CA LYS A 440 0.62 -12.73 30.91
C LYS A 440 1.27 -14.01 30.38
N GLY A 441 2.23 -14.57 31.12
CA GLY A 441 2.82 -15.89 30.84
C GLY A 441 4.30 -15.90 30.42
N CYS A 442 4.98 -14.76 30.41
CA CYS A 442 6.44 -14.74 30.31
C CYS A 442 7.05 -14.98 31.70
N ASP A 443 7.64 -16.17 31.91
CA ASP A 443 8.54 -16.41 33.06
C ASP A 443 9.82 -15.58 32.85
N VAL A 444 9.80 -14.34 33.30
CA VAL A 444 10.91 -13.40 33.18
C VAL A 444 12.01 -13.81 34.17
N PRO A 445 13.26 -14.03 33.73
CA PRO A 445 14.39 -14.02 34.66
C PRO A 445 14.68 -12.56 35.08
N VAL A 446 13.83 -12.06 35.98
CA VAL A 446 13.70 -10.65 36.40
C VAL A 446 15.04 -10.04 36.79
N GLU A 447 15.89 -10.79 37.49
CA GLU A 447 17.23 -10.35 37.91
C GLU A 447 18.11 -9.99 36.72
N SER A 448 18.22 -10.89 35.73
CA SER A 448 19.08 -10.68 34.56
C SER A 448 18.59 -9.56 33.64
N LEU A 449 17.30 -9.23 33.68
CA LEU A 449 16.73 -8.08 32.98
C LEU A 449 17.07 -6.77 33.71
N PHE A 450 16.94 -6.73 35.04
CA PHE A 450 17.30 -5.58 35.86
C PHE A 450 18.79 -5.25 35.73
N ASP A 451 19.68 -6.23 35.71
CA ASP A 451 21.13 -6.00 35.56
C ASP A 451 21.44 -5.28 34.24
N ILE A 452 20.80 -5.69 33.14
CA ILE A 452 20.96 -5.02 31.85
C ILE A 452 20.42 -3.59 31.94
N LEU A 453 19.19 -3.39 32.43
CA LEU A 453 18.60 -2.05 32.51
C LEU A 453 19.41 -1.12 33.41
N LEU A 454 19.96 -1.62 34.52
CA LEU A 454 20.83 -0.87 35.42
C LEU A 454 22.12 -0.43 34.73
N SER A 455 22.77 -1.33 33.99
CA SER A 455 23.98 -1.00 33.22
C SER A 455 23.77 0.12 32.20
N TYR A 456 22.56 0.21 31.61
CA TYR A 456 22.19 1.31 30.71
C TYR A 456 22.02 2.65 31.45
N LEU A 457 21.52 2.63 32.69
CA LEU A 457 21.36 3.84 33.51
C LEU A 457 22.69 4.36 34.05
N GLU A 458 23.62 3.46 34.37
CA GLU A 458 24.95 3.76 34.92
C GLU A 458 25.95 4.20 33.83
N SER A 459 25.75 3.73 32.59
CA SER A 459 26.64 4.10 31.47
C SER A 459 26.49 5.59 31.10
N PRO A 460 27.58 6.39 31.17
CA PRO A 460 27.55 7.80 30.79
C PRO A 460 27.34 8.02 29.27
N ASN A 461 27.52 6.97 28.47
CA ASN A 461 27.43 7.01 27.01
C ASN A 461 26.03 6.65 26.47
N THR A 462 25.08 6.31 27.36
CA THR A 462 23.71 6.01 26.95
C THR A 462 23.00 7.27 26.45
N ASN A 463 22.42 7.19 25.26
CA ASN A 463 21.64 8.28 24.69
C ASN A 463 20.47 8.68 25.64
N PRO A 464 20.18 9.98 25.84
CA PRO A 464 19.14 10.44 26.75
C PRO A 464 17.73 9.89 26.44
N MET A 465 17.40 9.62 25.17
CA MET A 465 16.13 9.02 24.77
C MET A 465 16.04 7.55 25.22
N VAL A 466 17.12 6.79 25.02
CA VAL A 466 17.24 5.39 25.47
C VAL A 466 17.16 5.33 27.01
N ARG A 467 17.86 6.22 27.71
CA ARG A 467 17.83 6.33 29.17
C ARG A 467 16.42 6.61 29.71
N THR A 468 15.62 7.38 28.97
CA THR A 468 14.22 7.64 29.33
C THR A 468 13.38 6.37 29.16
N GLY A 469 13.53 5.66 28.05
CA GLY A 469 12.88 4.36 27.82
C GLY A 469 13.22 3.33 28.90
N VAL A 470 14.50 3.19 29.26
CA VAL A 470 14.96 2.30 30.33
C VAL A 470 14.33 2.64 31.69
N ARG A 471 14.23 3.93 32.05
CA ARG A 471 13.55 4.35 33.29
C ARG A 471 12.07 3.96 33.31
N THR A 472 11.40 4.03 32.16
CA THR A 472 10.01 3.59 32.04
C THR A 472 9.89 2.08 32.22
N GLN A 473 10.80 1.30 31.63
CA GLN A 473 10.83 -0.15 31.78
C GLN A 473 11.07 -0.59 33.23
N VAL A 474 12.04 0.01 33.92
CA VAL A 474 12.31 -0.27 35.35
C VAL A 474 11.06 -0.02 36.21
N LYS A 475 10.28 1.02 35.92
CA LYS A 475 9.01 1.31 36.62
C LYS A 475 7.93 0.28 36.32
N LEU A 476 7.91 -0.29 35.11
CA LEU A 476 6.91 -1.27 34.71
C LEU A 476 7.18 -2.63 35.37
N VAL A 477 8.43 -3.11 35.31
CA VAL A 477 8.86 -4.38 35.92
C VAL A 477 8.73 -4.35 37.45
N THR A 478 9.00 -3.20 38.09
CA THR A 478 8.78 -3.06 39.55
C THR A 478 7.30 -3.11 39.94
N ARG A 479 6.39 -2.61 39.08
CA ARG A 479 4.94 -2.69 39.33
C ARG A 479 4.38 -4.10 39.18
N THR A 480 4.80 -4.85 38.17
CA THR A 480 4.33 -6.24 37.96
C THR A 480 4.78 -7.15 39.11
N SER A 481 6.03 -7.03 39.59
CA SER A 481 6.53 -7.78 40.74
C SER A 481 5.80 -7.49 42.07
N SER A 482 5.13 -6.33 42.20
CA SER A 482 4.36 -5.95 43.39
C SER A 482 2.92 -6.42 43.38
N SER A 483 2.40 -6.87 42.23
CA SER A 483 1.03 -7.36 42.04
C SER A 483 0.91 -8.89 42.15
N GLU A 484 2.03 -9.61 42.23
CA GLU A 484 2.10 -11.07 42.40
C GLU A 484 2.40 -11.50 43.86
N LYS A 485 2.34 -10.56 44.81
CA LYS A 485 2.27 -10.82 46.25
C LYS A 485 0.88 -10.47 46.77
#